data_AF-A0A1M5MAG6-F1
#
_entry.id   AF-A0A1M5MAG6-F1
#
_cell.length_a   1.000
_cell.length_b   1.000
_cell.length_c   1.000
_cell.angle_alpha   90.00
_cell.angle_beta   90.00
_cell.angle_gamma   90.00
#
_symmetry.space_group_name_H-M   'P 1'
#
loop_
_entity.id
_entity.type
_entity.pdbx_description
1 polymer ?
#
loop_
_entity_poly.entity_id
_entity_poly.type
_entity_poly.pdbx_seq_one_letter_code
_entity_poly.pdbx_strand_id
1 'polypeptide(L)'
;MLMWIHCQIISDNPVIYNKIETFIKSAPCLFLQSEGAENNREQQIIFWDIDSKTIVHHDLEKHVRNGSVVIVISLFLPKDIILIRLGNEYRFSIGILTGQVSYTQFIEEISRIIDVQSKIKFPAD
;
A
#
# COMPACT_ATOMS: atom_id res chain seq x y z
N MET A 1 -1.36 -19.22 13.84
CA MET A 1 -0.09 -18.45 13.90
C MET A 1 -0.41 -17.04 13.45
N LEU A 2 -0.17 -16.01 14.28
CA LEU A 2 -0.39 -14.62 13.87
C LEU A 2 0.68 -14.29 12.82
N MET A 3 0.23 -14.05 11.58
CA MET A 3 1.12 -13.72 10.47
C MET A 3 1.40 -12.21 10.52
N TRP A 4 2.68 -11.85 10.56
CA TRP A 4 3.16 -10.48 10.69
C TRP A 4 3.28 -9.91 9.28
N ILE A 5 2.58 -8.81 9.00
CA ILE A 5 2.58 -8.20 7.67
C ILE A 5 3.56 -7.02 7.68
N HIS A 6 4.56 -7.08 6.80
CA HIS A 6 5.51 -5.99 6.64
C HIS A 6 4.89 -4.84 5.86
N CYS A 7 5.17 -3.63 6.32
CA CYS A 7 4.70 -2.39 5.71
C CYS A 7 5.89 -1.49 5.36
N GLN A 8 5.79 -0.83 4.21
CA GLN A 8 6.72 0.21 3.77
C GLN A 8 5.94 1.49 3.49
N ILE A 9 6.49 2.64 3.87
CA ILE A 9 5.93 3.95 3.55
C ILE A 9 6.89 4.65 2.57
N ILE A 10 6.39 5.06 1.42
CA ILE A 10 7.10 5.83 0.41
C ILE A 10 6.41 7.19 0.31
N SER A 11 6.93 8.18 1.03
CA SER A 11 6.37 9.54 1.10
C SER A 11 7.43 10.52 1.59
N ASP A 12 7.57 11.67 0.92
CA ASP A 12 8.33 12.82 1.45
C ASP A 12 7.43 13.77 2.26
N ASN A 13 6.12 13.49 2.34
CA ASN A 13 5.18 14.30 3.12
C ASN A 13 5.14 13.81 4.58
N PRO A 14 5.66 14.59 5.55
CA PRO A 14 5.76 14.15 6.94
C PRO A 14 4.40 13.97 7.62
N VAL A 15 3.36 14.69 7.17
CA VAL A 15 2.00 14.56 7.72
C VAL A 15 1.39 13.23 7.29
N ILE A 16 1.52 12.89 6.01
CA ILE A 16 1.04 11.59 5.48
C ILE A 16 1.84 10.45 6.12
N TYR A 17 3.16 10.58 6.17
CA TYR A 17 4.04 9.59 6.78
C TYR A 17 3.63 9.28 8.22
N ASN A 18 3.53 10.31 9.08
CA ASN A 18 3.19 10.13 10.49
C ASN A 18 1.80 9.51 10.69
N LYS A 19 0.82 9.87 9.85
CA LYS A 19 -0.53 9.28 9.91
C LYS A 19 -0.51 7.78 9.60
N ILE A 20 0.19 7.39 8.54
CA ILE A 20 0.31 5.98 8.14
C ILE A 20 1.12 5.19 9.16
N GLU A 21 2.22 5.77 9.65
CA GLU A 21 3.04 5.15 10.69
C GLU A 21 2.22 4.91 11.96
N THR A 22 1.42 5.88 12.39
CA THR A 22 0.53 5.75 13.56
C THR A 22 -0.50 4.63 13.35
N PHE A 23 -1.07 4.54 12.15
CA PHE A 23 -1.99 3.47 11.79
C PHE A 23 -1.31 2.09 11.83
N ILE A 24 -0.12 1.96 11.25
CA ILE A 24 0.64 0.70 11.27
C ILE A 24 0.95 0.28 12.71
N LYS A 25 1.43 1.22 13.54
CA LYS A 25 1.78 0.96 14.95
C LYS A 25 0.56 0.60 15.82
N SER A 26 -0.64 1.03 15.44
CA SER A 26 -1.87 0.70 16.19
C SER A 26 -2.53 -0.60 15.74
N ALA A 27 -2.14 -1.14 14.58
CA ALA A 27 -2.68 -2.38 14.05
C ALA A 27 -1.88 -3.61 14.58
N PRO A 28 -2.52 -4.58 15.23
CA PRO A 28 -1.83 -5.67 15.95
C PRO A 28 -1.06 -6.67 15.07
N CYS A 29 -1.12 -6.55 13.73
CA CYS A 29 -0.44 -7.44 12.79
C CYS A 29 0.44 -6.71 11.76
N LEU A 30 0.54 -5.38 11.81
CA LEU A 30 1.31 -4.60 10.84
C LEU A 30 2.63 -4.11 11.44
N PHE A 31 3.71 -4.19 10.65
CA PHE A 31 5.06 -3.82 11.09
C PHE A 31 5.72 -2.91 10.07
N LEU A 32 6.02 -1.68 10.48
CA LEU A 32 6.80 -0.77 9.65
C LEU A 32 8.22 -1.31 9.53
N GLN A 33 8.68 -1.53 8.29
CA GLN A 33 10.04 -1.93 8.01
C GLN A 33 10.98 -0.77 8.38
N SER A 34 11.94 -1.03 9.26
CA SER A 34 12.96 -0.06 9.67
C SER A 34 13.80 0.36 8.46
N GLU A 35 14.20 1.63 8.40
CA GLU A 35 15.20 2.11 7.45
C GLU A 35 16.47 1.24 7.55
N GLY A 36 16.87 0.61 6.44
CA GLY A 36 18.08 -0.22 6.35
C GLY A 36 17.89 -1.74 6.42
N ALA A 37 16.66 -2.24 6.66
CA ALA A 37 16.37 -3.67 6.45
C ALA A 37 16.25 -3.95 4.94
N GLU A 38 16.91 -4.99 4.44
CA GLU A 38 16.93 -5.32 3.00
C GLU A 38 15.53 -5.25 2.35
N ASN A 39 15.42 -4.48 1.26
CA ASN A 39 14.23 -4.32 0.40
C ASN A 39 13.81 -5.61 -0.34
N ASN A 40 14.31 -6.77 0.09
CA ASN A 40 14.14 -8.07 -0.56
C ASN A 40 13.05 -8.94 0.09
N ARG A 41 12.18 -8.37 0.93
CA ARG A 41 11.04 -9.15 1.43
C ARG A 41 10.00 -9.29 0.34
N GLU A 42 9.77 -10.53 -0.06
CA GLU A 42 8.61 -10.92 -0.85
C GLU A 42 7.35 -10.64 -0.01
N GLN A 43 6.29 -10.13 -0.63
CA GLN A 43 4.97 -9.90 -0.02
C GLN A 43 4.92 -8.90 1.16
N GLN A 44 4.74 -7.62 0.84
CA GLN A 44 4.53 -6.54 1.83
C GLN A 44 3.40 -5.59 1.44
N ILE A 45 2.96 -4.74 2.37
CA ILE A 45 2.06 -3.62 2.10
C ILE A 45 2.89 -2.34 1.90
N ILE A 46 2.81 -1.74 0.73
CA ILE A 46 3.52 -0.52 0.36
C ILE A 46 2.52 0.61 0.28
N PHE A 47 2.64 1.57 1.18
CA PHE A 47 1.89 2.82 1.12
C PHE A 47 2.70 3.84 0.33
N TRP A 48 2.22 4.23 -0.85
CA TRP A 48 2.95 5.09 -1.78
C TRP A 48 2.21 6.40 -2.02
N ASP A 49 2.73 7.50 -1.48
CA ASP A 49 2.24 8.86 -1.74
C ASP A 49 2.76 9.37 -3.09
N ILE A 50 1.86 9.47 -4.06
CA ILE A 50 2.20 9.89 -5.42
C ILE A 50 2.31 11.40 -5.60
N ASP A 51 1.83 12.17 -4.63
CA ASP A 51 1.92 13.62 -4.67
C ASP A 51 3.33 14.09 -4.29
N SER A 52 4.03 13.31 -3.46
CA SER A 52 5.41 13.60 -3.03
C SER A 52 6.46 12.73 -3.72
N LYS A 53 6.14 11.47 -4.04
CA LYS A 53 7.05 10.54 -4.75
C LYS A 53 6.37 9.93 -5.97
N THR A 54 6.82 10.32 -7.16
CA THR A 54 6.29 9.77 -8.41
C THR A 54 6.50 8.25 -8.49
N ILE A 55 5.44 7.52 -8.84
CA ILE A 55 5.53 6.09 -9.16
C ILE A 55 6.17 5.91 -10.53
N VAL A 56 7.21 5.07 -10.59
CA VAL A 56 7.76 4.54 -11.85
C VAL A 56 7.07 3.21 -12.14
N HIS A 57 6.46 3.06 -13.32
CA HIS A 57 5.68 1.86 -13.68
C HIS A 57 6.44 0.55 -13.48
N HIS A 58 7.74 0.52 -13.81
CA HIS A 58 8.59 -0.64 -13.62
C HIS A 58 8.65 -1.09 -12.14
N ASP A 59 8.73 -0.14 -11.22
CA ASP A 59 8.81 -0.44 -9.78
C ASP A 59 7.46 -0.91 -9.25
N LEU A 60 6.36 -0.28 -9.71
CA LEU A 60 5.01 -0.72 -9.40
C LEU A 60 4.77 -2.18 -9.86
N GLU A 61 5.13 -2.48 -11.11
CA GLU A 61 4.97 -3.80 -11.70
C GLU A 61 5.79 -4.85 -10.93
N LYS A 62 7.04 -4.53 -10.57
CA LYS A 62 7.90 -5.39 -9.76
C LYS A 62 7.26 -5.71 -8.42
N HIS A 63 6.71 -4.72 -7.71
CA HIS A 63 6.06 -4.93 -6.42
C HIS A 63 4.80 -5.79 -6.55
N VAL A 64 3.94 -5.50 -7.52
CA VAL A 64 2.72 -6.28 -7.77
C VAL A 64 3.04 -7.73 -8.14
N ARG A 65 4.03 -7.97 -9.00
CA ARG A 65 4.48 -9.31 -9.40
C ARG A 65 5.06 -10.11 -8.23
N ASN A 66 5.74 -9.45 -7.29
CA ASN A 66 6.28 -10.06 -6.08
C ASN A 66 5.23 -10.34 -5.00
N GLY A 67 3.94 -10.15 -5.31
CA GLY A 67 2.83 -10.37 -4.38
C GLY A 67 2.70 -9.28 -3.31
N SER A 68 3.37 -8.14 -3.49
CA SER A 68 3.17 -6.99 -2.61
C SER A 68 1.86 -6.30 -2.93
N VAL A 69 1.23 -5.82 -1.87
CA VAL A 69 0.09 -4.93 -1.90
C VAL A 69 0.59 -3.51 -2.06
N VAL A 70 0.23 -2.83 -3.13
CA VAL A 70 0.54 -1.39 -3.28
C VAL A 70 -0.72 -0.59 -3.03
N ILE A 71 -0.66 0.34 -2.07
CA ILE A 71 -1.72 1.30 -1.76
C ILE A 71 -1.21 2.68 -2.17
N VAL A 72 -1.81 3.20 -3.22
CA VAL A 72 -1.50 4.52 -3.77
C VAL A 72 -2.27 5.58 -2.99
N ILE A 73 -1.60 6.65 -2.59
CA ILE A 73 -2.15 7.74 -1.80
C ILE A 73 -2.01 9.04 -2.58
N SER A 74 -3.08 9.80 -2.73
CA SER A 74 -3.05 11.14 -3.30
C SER A 74 -4.10 12.04 -2.66
N LEU A 75 -3.70 13.21 -2.17
CA LEU A 75 -4.59 14.25 -1.71
C LEU A 75 -5.20 15.06 -2.86
N PHE A 76 -4.55 15.09 -4.03
CA PHE A 76 -4.94 15.97 -5.14
C PHE A 76 -5.62 15.26 -6.30
N LEU A 77 -5.28 14.00 -6.56
CA LEU A 77 -5.78 13.28 -7.73
C LEU A 77 -6.97 12.40 -7.35
N PRO A 78 -8.06 12.45 -8.14
CA PRO A 78 -9.16 11.51 -7.96
C PRO A 78 -8.77 10.12 -8.49
N LYS A 79 -9.46 9.09 -8.00
CA LYS A 79 -9.12 7.67 -8.21
C LYS A 79 -9.07 7.26 -9.68
N ASP A 80 -9.98 7.77 -10.48
CA ASP A 80 -10.06 7.54 -11.93
C ASP A 80 -8.83 8.08 -12.67
N ILE A 81 -8.37 9.29 -12.33
CA ILE A 81 -7.17 9.88 -12.92
C ILE A 81 -5.92 9.08 -12.54
N ILE A 82 -5.85 8.60 -11.30
CA ILE A 82 -4.76 7.72 -10.85
C ILE A 82 -4.75 6.42 -11.65
N LEU A 83 -5.90 5.78 -11.84
CA LEU A 83 -6.01 4.53 -12.63
C LEU A 83 -5.63 4.74 -14.09
N ILE A 84 -6.06 5.84 -14.71
CA ILE A 84 -5.67 6.18 -16.08
C ILE A 84 -4.14 6.34 -16.18
N ARG A 85 -3.54 7.00 -15.18
CA ARG A 85 -2.09 7.26 -15.16
C ARG A 85 -1.27 5.99 -14.91
N LEU A 86 -1.73 5.10 -14.03
CA LEU A 86 -1.01 3.89 -13.65
C LEU A 86 -1.27 2.71 -14.59
N GLY A 87 -2.39 2.72 -15.32
CA GLY A 87 -2.84 1.60 -16.14
C GLY A 87 -4.02 0.88 -15.49
N ASN A 88 -5.06 0.61 -16.28
CA ASN A 88 -6.29 -0.05 -15.82
C ASN A 88 -6.06 -1.51 -15.41
N GLU A 89 -4.98 -2.14 -15.85
CA GLU A 89 -4.57 -3.48 -15.48
C GLU A 89 -4.30 -3.62 -13.97
N TYR A 90 -3.91 -2.53 -13.30
CA TYR A 90 -3.65 -2.55 -11.85
C TYR A 90 -4.89 -2.35 -10.99
N ARG A 91 -6.07 -2.09 -11.58
CA ARG A 91 -7.30 -1.72 -10.87
C ARG A 91 -7.66 -2.65 -9.70
N PHE A 92 -7.36 -3.93 -9.82
CA PHE A 92 -7.64 -4.93 -8.80
C PHE A 92 -6.42 -5.31 -7.95
N SER A 93 -5.22 -4.94 -8.41
CA SER A 93 -3.94 -5.27 -7.78
C SER A 93 -3.46 -4.20 -6.79
N ILE A 94 -4.01 -2.99 -6.87
CA ILE A 94 -3.66 -1.87 -5.98
C ILE A 94 -4.85 -1.34 -5.18
N GLY A 95 -4.53 -0.72 -4.03
CA GLY A 95 -5.40 0.18 -3.30
C GLY A 95 -5.23 1.61 -3.78
N ILE A 96 -6.30 2.41 -3.71
CA ILE A 96 -6.19 3.85 -3.95
C ILE A 96 -6.93 4.60 -2.85
N LEU A 97 -6.20 5.44 -2.13
CA LEU A 97 -6.69 6.34 -1.09
C LEU A 97 -6.56 7.79 -1.57
N THR A 98 -7.68 8.53 -1.57
CA THR A 98 -7.69 9.93 -1.97
C THR A 98 -7.94 10.87 -0.77
N GLY A 99 -7.63 12.17 -0.91
CA GLY A 99 -7.76 13.16 0.17
C GLY A 99 -9.16 13.37 0.74
N GLN A 100 -10.20 12.80 0.12
CA GLN A 100 -11.61 12.87 0.53
C GLN A 100 -12.11 11.54 1.14
N VAL A 101 -11.20 10.67 1.59
CA VAL A 101 -11.57 9.35 2.13
C VAL A 101 -11.86 9.46 3.62
N SER A 102 -13.07 9.05 4.02
CA SER A 102 -13.42 8.88 5.44
C SER A 102 -12.61 7.75 6.09
N TYR A 103 -12.46 7.76 7.41
CA TYR A 103 -11.77 6.68 8.12
C TYR A 103 -12.37 5.30 7.81
N THR A 104 -13.70 5.19 7.68
CA THR A 104 -14.37 3.94 7.31
C THR A 104 -13.94 3.47 5.92
N GLN A 105 -13.97 4.35 4.93
CA GLN A 105 -13.54 4.01 3.57
C GLN A 105 -12.05 3.65 3.50
N PHE A 106 -11.22 4.29 4.34
CA PHE A 106 -9.82 3.92 4.50
C PHE A 106 -9.72 2.47 5.00
N ILE A 107 -10.40 2.13 6.09
CA ILE A 107 -10.38 0.77 6.64
C ILE A 107 -10.94 -0.26 5.65
N GLU A 108 -12.02 0.07 4.93
CA GLU A 108 -12.61 -0.80 3.91
C GLU A 108 -11.64 -1.07 2.75
N GLU A 109 -10.96 -0.04 2.24
CA GLU A 109 -10.02 -0.21 1.13
C GLU A 109 -8.81 -1.04 1.57
N ILE A 110 -8.27 -0.81 2.77
CA ILE A 110 -7.21 -1.64 3.35
C ILE A 110 -7.68 -3.09 3.51
N SER A 111 -8.86 -3.30 4.10
CA SER A 111 -9.42 -4.64 4.35
C SER A 111 -9.65 -5.40 3.04
N ARG A 112 -10.22 -4.74 2.03
CA ARG A 112 -10.44 -5.31 0.69
C ARG A 112 -9.15 -5.84 0.10
N ILE A 113 -8.05 -5.10 0.20
CA ILE A 113 -6.80 -5.50 -0.44
C ILE A 113 -6.13 -6.65 0.31
N ILE A 114 -6.19 -6.63 1.64
CA ILE A 114 -5.74 -7.76 2.47
C ILE A 114 -6.53 -9.03 2.12
N ASP A 115 -7.85 -8.92 1.95
CA ASP A 115 -8.72 -10.06 1.60
C ASP A 115 -8.49 -10.60 0.18
N VAL A 116 -8.18 -9.73 -0.77
CA VAL A 116 -7.84 -10.14 -2.14
C VAL A 116 -6.51 -10.90 -2.14
N GLN A 117 -5.54 -10.45 -1.35
CA GLN A 117 -4.18 -11.02 -1.35
C GLN A 117 -4.07 -12.27 -0.48
N SER A 118 -4.89 -12.37 0.58
CA SER A 118 -5.03 -13.61 1.35
C SER A 118 -5.61 -14.77 0.55
N LYS A 119 -6.41 -14.47 -0.47
CA LYS A 119 -6.91 -15.46 -1.44
C LYS A 119 -5.90 -15.80 -2.54
N ILE A 120 -4.91 -14.93 -2.79
CA ILE A 120 -3.99 -15.06 -3.93
C ILE A 120 -2.68 -15.74 -3.55
N LYS A 121 -2.16 -15.57 -2.33
CA LYS A 121 -1.02 -16.33 -1.77
C LYS A 121 -0.68 -15.75 -0.39
N PHE A 122 -1.25 -16.30 0.66
CA PHE A 122 -0.43 -16.60 1.83
C PHE A 122 -0.39 -18.12 1.91
N PRO A 123 0.74 -18.76 1.58
CA PRO A 123 0.89 -20.17 1.90
C PRO A 123 0.71 -20.28 3.42
N ALA A 124 -0.33 -21.00 3.84
CA ALA A 124 -0.22 -21.70 5.09
C ALA A 124 0.85 -22.76 4.84
N ASP A 125 2.07 -22.48 5.28
CA ASP A 125 3.08 -23.41 5.84
C ASP A 125 4.47 -22.77 5.80
#